data_AF-A0A847RAX2-F1
#
_entry.id   AF-A0A847RAX2-F1
#
_cell.length_a   1.000
_cell.length_b   1.000
_cell.length_c   1.000
_cell.angle_alpha   90.00
_cell.angle_beta   90.00
_cell.angle_gamma   90.00
#
_symmetry.space_group_name_H-M   'P 1'
#
loop_
_entity.id
_entity.type
_entity.pdbx_description
1 polymer ?
#
loop_
_entity_poly.entity_id
_entity_poly.type
_entity_poly.pdbx_seq_one_letter_code
_entity_poly.pdbx_strand_id
1 'polypeptide(L)'
;MIMTFAERADQLCDRLRDMEHQAEEGDQLFYCAYLLGLLGLHSSVEGEGQEEFDRAFTGTLQETLEAEGVTPSDQENITALWKAVCAKAA
;
A
#
# COMPACT_ATOMS: atom_id res chain seq x y z
N MET A 1 -13.29 -16.59 10.35
CA MET A 1 -12.94 -15.31 10.98
C MET A 1 -12.78 -14.33 9.82
N ILE A 2 -13.50 -13.20 9.83
CA ILE A 2 -13.34 -12.19 8.78
C ILE A 2 -12.11 -11.37 9.18
N MET A 3 -11.22 -11.15 8.22
CA MET A 3 -10.00 -10.38 8.43
C MET A 3 -10.35 -8.91 8.68
N THR A 4 -9.81 -8.34 9.74
CA THR A 4 -9.96 -6.91 10.04
C THR A 4 -9.05 -6.06 9.16
N PHE A 5 -9.37 -4.77 9.04
CA PHE A 5 -8.52 -3.81 8.34
C PHE A 5 -7.11 -3.72 8.93
N ALA A 6 -7.00 -3.77 10.26
CA ALA A 6 -5.71 -3.78 10.94
C ALA A 6 -4.87 -5.01 10.56
N GLU A 7 -5.47 -6.21 10.59
CA GLU A 7 -4.79 -7.43 10.16
C GLU A 7 -4.38 -7.37 8.68
N ARG A 8 -5.21 -6.77 7.82
CA ARG A 8 -4.89 -6.60 6.40
C ARG A 8 -3.75 -5.63 6.19
N ALA A 9 -3.75 -4.49 6.89
CA ALA A 9 -2.67 -3.53 6.85
C ALA A 9 -1.34 -4.15 7.31
N ASP A 10 -1.36 -4.93 8.41
CA ASP A 10 -0.17 -5.63 8.92
C ASP A 10 0.39 -6.62 7.90
N GLN A 11 -0.48 -7.44 7.29
CA GLN A 11 -0.07 -8.40 6.25
C GLN A 11 0.58 -7.70 5.05
N LEU A 12 0.00 -6.59 4.60
CA LEU A 12 0.54 -5.81 3.48
C LEU A 12 1.85 -5.11 3.85
N CYS A 13 1.99 -4.62 5.09
CA CYS A 13 3.22 -4.03 5.59
C CYS A 13 4.36 -5.05 5.60
N ASP A 14 4.11 -6.28 6.05
CA ASP A 14 5.13 -7.32 6.05
C ASP A 14 5.55 -7.68 4.61
N ARG A 15 4.60 -7.73 3.66
CA ARG A 15 4.93 -7.93 2.24
C ARG A 15 5.74 -6.80 1.64
N LEU A 16 5.42 -5.55 1.97
CA LEU A 16 6.19 -4.39 1.52
C LEU A 16 7.60 -4.40 2.09
N ARG A 17 7.78 -4.78 3.35
CA ARG A 17 9.12 -4.96 3.95
C ARG A 17 9.91 -6.06 3.27
N ASP A 18 9.29 -7.19 2.94
CA ASP A 18 9.95 -8.27 2.19
C ASP A 18 10.40 -7.77 0.80
N MET A 19 9.57 -6.98 0.13
CA MET A 19 9.88 -6.39 -1.18
C MET A 19 10.97 -5.32 -1.08
N GLU A 20 10.94 -4.49 -0.04
CA GLU A 20 11.97 -3.51 0.28
C GLU A 20 13.34 -4.19 0.48
N HIS A 21 13.39 -5.31 1.19
CA HIS A 21 14.63 -6.09 1.38
C HIS A 21 15.16 -6.73 0.09
N GLN A 22 14.29 -6.98 -0.90
CA GLN A 22 14.66 -7.54 -2.20
C GLN A 22 14.97 -6.46 -3.24
N ALA A 23 14.59 -5.22 -3.00
CA ALA A 23 14.82 -4.11 -3.91
C ALA A 23 16.28 -3.67 -3.83
N GLU A 24 17.02 -3.84 -4.93
CA GLU A 24 18.42 -3.40 -5.05
C GLU A 24 18.53 -1.92 -5.48
N GLU A 25 17.44 -1.29 -5.96
CA GLU A 25 17.43 0.07 -6.54
C GLU A 25 16.50 1.06 -5.81
N GLY A 26 16.91 2.34 -5.80
CA GLY A 26 16.41 3.40 -4.91
C GLY A 26 14.94 3.79 -5.08
N ASP A 27 14.41 3.82 -6.30
CA ASP A 27 13.02 4.27 -6.53
C ASP A 27 12.01 3.26 -5.96
N GLN A 28 12.34 1.97 -6.04
CA GLN A 28 11.49 0.90 -5.52
C GLN A 28 11.46 0.89 -3.98
N LEU A 29 12.59 1.23 -3.34
CA LEU A 29 12.65 1.47 -1.88
C LEU A 29 11.77 2.67 -1.49
N PHE A 30 11.85 3.77 -2.25
CA PHE A 30 11.01 4.95 -2.00
C PHE A 30 9.52 4.62 -2.11
N TYR A 31 9.10 3.91 -3.15
CA TYR A 31 7.70 3.50 -3.32
C TYR A 31 7.23 2.56 -2.20
N CYS A 32 8.07 1.63 -1.75
CA CYS A 32 7.76 0.76 -0.61
C CYS A 32 7.58 1.57 0.68
N ALA A 33 8.50 2.50 0.97
CA ALA A 33 8.44 3.36 2.14
C ALA A 33 7.19 4.26 2.13
N TYR A 34 6.80 4.77 0.96
CA TYR A 34 5.59 5.57 0.79
C TYR A 34 4.33 4.77 1.15
N LEU A 35 4.18 3.57 0.57
CA LEU A 35 3.04 2.69 0.86
C LEU A 35 3.00 2.27 2.32
N LEU A 36 4.16 1.96 2.93
CA LEU A 36 4.26 1.63 4.36
C LEU A 36 3.79 2.79 5.24
N GLY A 37 4.19 4.02 4.92
CA GLY A 37 3.77 5.22 5.64
C GLY A 37 2.25 5.41 5.59
N LEU A 38 1.66 5.29 4.39
CA LEU A 38 0.22 5.49 4.22
C LEU A 38 -0.61 4.35 4.85
N LEU A 39 -0.14 3.10 4.75
CA LEU A 39 -0.78 1.96 5.42
C LEU A 39 -0.81 2.13 6.93
N GLY A 40 0.27 2.67 7.52
CA GLY A 40 0.31 2.96 8.96
C GLY A 40 -0.70 4.02 9.40
N LEU A 41 -1.10 4.94 8.52
CA LEU A 41 -2.17 5.90 8.79
C LEU A 41 -3.56 5.25 8.62
N HIS A 42 -3.72 4.46 7.55
CA HIS A 42 -5.00 3.83 7.20
C HIS A 42 -5.36 2.63 8.11
N SER A 43 -4.39 2.01 8.79
CA SER A 43 -4.63 0.88 9.71
C SER A 43 -5.50 1.24 10.91
N SER A 44 -5.62 2.53 11.23
CA SER A 44 -6.49 3.05 12.29
C SER A 44 -7.98 3.07 11.94
N VAL A 45 -8.34 2.81 10.68
CA VAL A 45 -9.72 2.75 10.21
C VAL A 45 -10.37 1.45 10.67
N GLU A 46 -11.52 1.55 11.33
CA GLU A 46 -12.32 0.39 11.69
C GLU A 46 -13.04 -0.18 10.46
N GLY A 47 -12.89 -1.48 10.22
CA GLY A 47 -13.49 -2.17 9.10
C GLY A 47 -13.06 -3.63 9.03
N GLU A 48 -13.76 -4.38 8.18
CA GLU A 48 -13.51 -5.80 7.94
C GLU A 48 -13.60 -6.11 6.45
N GLY A 49 -12.82 -7.10 6.02
CA GLY A 49 -12.80 -7.59 4.64
C GLY A 49 -11.60 -7.08 3.86
N GLN A 50 -10.87 -8.02 3.25
CA GLN A 50 -9.70 -7.73 2.41
C GLN A 50 -10.04 -6.85 1.21
N GLU A 51 -11.09 -7.19 0.45
CA GLU A 51 -11.48 -6.42 -0.74
C GLU A 51 -11.93 -5.01 -0.40
N GLU A 52 -12.62 -4.84 0.74
CA GLU A 52 -13.08 -3.55 1.21
C GLU A 52 -11.91 -2.67 1.64
N PHE A 53 -10.94 -3.24 2.37
CA PHE A 53 -9.68 -2.56 2.70
C PHE A 53 -8.91 -2.15 1.46
N ASP A 54 -8.67 -3.10 0.54
CA ASP A 54 -7.86 -2.87 -0.65
C ASP A 54 -8.49 -1.77 -1.53
N ARG A 55 -9.83 -1.74 -1.64
CA ARG A 55 -10.57 -0.69 -2.34
C ARG A 55 -10.46 0.66 -1.63
N ALA A 56 -10.70 0.70 -0.32
CA ALA A 56 -10.66 1.93 0.47
C ALA A 56 -9.26 2.56 0.42
N PHE A 57 -8.23 1.75 0.63
CA PHE A 57 -6.84 2.17 0.58
C PHE A 57 -6.44 2.65 -0.82
N THR A 58 -6.87 1.98 -1.89
CA THR A 58 -6.61 2.44 -3.27
C THR A 58 -7.17 3.84 -3.52
N GLY A 59 -8.38 4.13 -3.02
CA GLY A 59 -8.96 5.47 -3.09
C GLY A 59 -8.12 6.51 -2.35
N THR A 60 -7.80 6.23 -1.09
CA THR A 60 -6.94 7.12 -0.28
C THR A 60 -5.57 7.33 -0.90
N LEU A 61 -4.95 6.29 -1.47
CA LEU A 61 -3.66 6.37 -2.15
C LEU A 61 -3.72 7.33 -3.34
N GLN A 62 -4.71 7.18 -4.22
CA GLN A 62 -4.86 8.04 -5.39
C GLN A 62 -5.10 9.50 -4.99
N GLU A 63 -6.00 9.75 -4.01
CA GLU A 63 -6.28 11.09 -3.50
C GLU A 63 -5.03 11.74 -2.89
N THR A 64 -4.22 10.97 -2.15
CA THR A 64 -2.99 11.46 -1.50
C THR A 64 -1.94 11.82 -2.54
N LEU A 65 -1.72 10.94 -3.52
CA LEU A 65 -0.77 11.17 -4.61
C LEU A 65 -1.10 12.44 -5.42
N GLU A 66 -2.38 12.66 -5.71
CA GLU A 66 -2.86 13.86 -6.40
C GLU A 66 -2.70 15.12 -5.53
N ALA A 67 -3.05 15.04 -4.25
CA ALA A 67 -2.93 16.16 -3.31
C ALA A 67 -1.47 16.58 -3.07
N GLU A 68 -0.54 15.62 -3.06
CA GLU A 68 0.90 15.87 -2.90
C GLU A 68 1.60 16.30 -4.21
N GLY A 69 0.88 16.31 -5.33
CA GLY A 69 1.43 16.68 -6.63
C GLY A 69 2.49 15.70 -7.15
N VAL A 70 2.37 14.42 -6.78
CA VAL A 70 3.27 13.35 -7.25
C VAL A 70 3.16 13.24 -8.76
N THR A 71 4.30 13.06 -9.45
CA THR A 71 4.31 13.05 -10.92
C THR A 71 3.50 11.87 -11.47
N PRO A 72 2.84 11.99 -12.64
CA PRO A 72 2.05 10.89 -13.19
C PRO A 72 2.84 9.57 -13.30
N SER A 73 4.13 9.63 -13.63
CA SER A 73 5.01 8.46 -13.71
C SER A 73 5.17 7.78 -12.34
N ASP A 74 5.37 8.55 -11.28
CA ASP A 74 5.49 8.01 -9.93
C ASP A 74 4.15 7.48 -9.42
N GLN A 75 3.02 8.13 -9.76
CA GLN A 75 1.69 7.63 -9.43
C GLN A 75 1.45 6.26 -10.05
N GLU A 76 1.82 6.09 -11.33
CA GLU A 76 1.71 4.81 -12.03
C GLU A 76 2.59 3.74 -11.37
N ASN A 77 3.83 4.08 -11.03
CA ASN A 77 4.77 3.15 -10.39
C ASN A 77 4.32 2.72 -8.98
N ILE A 78 3.90 3.67 -8.14
CA ILE A 78 3.39 3.42 -6.78
C ILE A 78 2.10 2.58 -6.85
N THR A 79 1.20 2.90 -7.77
CA THR A 79 -0.05 2.15 -7.96
C THR A 79 0.22 0.75 -8.50
N ALA A 80 1.19 0.57 -9.39
CA ALA A 80 1.60 -0.73 -9.89
C ALA A 80 2.21 -1.60 -8.78
N LEU A 81 3.07 -1.00 -7.94
CA LEU A 81 3.64 -1.65 -6.77
C LEU A 81 2.54 -2.11 -5.81
N TRP A 82 1.60 -1.23 -5.48
CA TRP A 82 0.46 -1.54 -4.63
C TRP A 82 -0.33 -2.76 -5.13
N LYS A 83 -0.70 -2.78 -6.41
CA LYS A 83 -1.40 -3.92 -7.02
C LYS A 83 -0.58 -5.22 -6.93
N ALA A 84 0.73 -5.15 -7.12
CA ALA A 84 1.61 -6.31 -6.99
C ALA A 84 1.68 -6.84 -5.56
N VAL A 85 1.69 -5.95 -4.56
CA VAL A 85 1.66 -6.31 -3.14
C VAL A 85 0.33 -6.99 -2.79
N CYS A 86 -0.80 -6.43 -3.18
CA CYS A 86 -2.12 -7.04 -2.95
C CYS A 86 -2.22 -8.44 -3.56
N ALA A 87 -1.70 -8.62 -4.78
CA ALA A 87 -1.70 -9.92 -5.48
C ALA A 87 -0.80 -10.96 -4.79
N LYS A 88 0.32 -10.54 -4.18
CA LYS A 88 1.22 -11.43 -3.41
C LYS A 88 0.72 -11.71 -1.99
N ALA A 89 -0.21 -10.90 -1.50
CA ALA A 89 -0.84 -11.02 -0.19
C ALA A 89 -2.23 -11.70 -0.25
N ALA A 90 -2.69 -12.11 -1.43
CA ALA A 90 -3.96 -12.80 -1.65
C ALA A 90 -3.88 -14.30 -1.34
#